data_AF-A0A1H1X7H0-F1
#
_entry.id   AF-A0A1H1X7H0-F1
#
_cell.length_a   1.000
_cell.length_b   1.000
_cell.length_c   1.000
_cell.angle_alpha   90.00
_cell.angle_beta   90.00
_cell.angle_gamma   90.00
#
_symmetry.space_group_name_H-M   'P 1'
#
loop_
_entity.id
_entity.type
_entity.pdbx_description
1 polymer ?
#
loop_
_entity_poly.entity_id
_entity_poly.type
_entity_poly.pdbx_seq_one_letter_code
_entity_poly.pdbx_strand_id
1 'polypeptide(L)'
;MTPTPVTPSPVTPSPVPTSPVPAPVATTALYADPQAPAPALSPVGVPERPDDRARFVTRVRVAAAVPLVIGLGVHVLFLVAYWIPETSAFPAHDWWLGQLAPLASEALTSAGEPQVEAQWRQPGLGGVLLLLAAVVLFVLNRRPRLLGPGAAVLPAAAGALVALVMAVALVVGGRPSASGLTLVLLALWVGTAGYAGLAGLLVDPEAYRERRWRHGVVLLAAYAVVGPVPTAVGRALFGPDLRDAAAALQGNTVALRLAALTTGTTLLLYLSGLFVGVAVWAGYQCWPPRRDLRTGVRVLVLVAALVLTALVGSAAVGPAERRAAQLLQDSPADAVHFSCGAAQVDRPAGPETPARTLVITGLTCTELTSFEGYRQLVTRELPFSLAPVTARDPEGRRLAGRVVGAQYGPALVLAGSDRVDNGADQLLAVAVADGTEQWRWSCPDRRPLRLRFTGVPGGDAPERGHVGAGRAAVVVTCADRVTRLDPATGARLR
;
A
#
# COMPACT_ATOMS: atom_id res chain seq x y z
N MET A 1 65.47 -34.02 -101.79
CA MET A 1 64.46 -33.73 -102.85
C MET A 1 63.08 -34.01 -102.26
N THR A 2 62.06 -33.21 -102.61
CA THR A 2 60.65 -33.45 -102.26
C THR A 2 60.14 -34.71 -102.97
N PRO A 3 59.12 -35.41 -102.44
CA PRO A 3 57.74 -35.05 -102.82
C PRO A 3 56.65 -35.21 -101.73
N THR A 4 55.67 -34.31 -101.76
CA THR A 4 54.25 -34.49 -101.39
C THR A 4 53.49 -35.16 -102.57
N PRO A 5 52.19 -35.60 -102.50
CA PRO A 5 51.10 -35.36 -101.53
C PRO A 5 50.75 -36.66 -100.74
N VAL A 6 49.55 -37.01 -100.21
CA VAL A 6 48.15 -36.57 -100.38
C VAL A 6 47.33 -36.77 -99.07
N THR A 7 46.28 -35.98 -98.89
CA THR A 7 45.30 -36.08 -97.78
C THR A 7 44.02 -36.80 -98.20
N PRO A 8 43.45 -37.67 -97.34
CA PRO A 8 42.01 -37.93 -97.29
C PRO A 8 41.38 -37.47 -95.97
N SER A 9 40.15 -36.94 -96.05
CA SER A 9 39.39 -36.35 -94.91
C SER A 9 38.43 -37.40 -94.28
N PRO A 10 37.59 -37.11 -93.26
CA PRO A 10 37.44 -38.04 -92.13
C PRO A 10 36.14 -38.87 -92.14
N VAL A 11 36.12 -39.93 -91.32
CA VAL A 11 34.92 -40.71 -90.99
C VAL A 11 34.65 -40.60 -89.49
N THR A 12 33.51 -39.99 -89.13
CA THR A 12 33.08 -39.82 -87.73
C THR A 12 32.23 -41.02 -87.29
N PRO A 13 32.60 -41.76 -86.22
CA PRO A 13 31.75 -42.80 -85.66
C PRO A 13 30.58 -42.21 -84.87
N SER A 14 29.36 -42.71 -85.09
CA SER A 14 28.16 -42.26 -84.38
C SER A 14 28.12 -42.76 -82.93
N PRO A 15 27.70 -41.94 -81.94
CA PRO A 15 27.49 -42.40 -80.57
C PRO A 15 26.22 -43.25 -80.43
N VAL A 16 26.25 -44.20 -79.50
CA VAL A 16 25.14 -45.12 -79.17
C VAL A 16 24.01 -44.36 -78.44
N PRO A 17 22.72 -44.63 -78.75
CA PRO A 17 21.60 -43.99 -78.05
C PRO A 17 21.45 -44.51 -76.62
N THR A 18 21.62 -43.64 -75.64
CA THR A 18 21.21 -43.88 -74.25
C THR A 18 19.71 -43.60 -74.06
N SER A 19 18.99 -44.51 -73.42
CA SER A 19 17.57 -44.29 -73.09
C SER A 19 17.44 -43.24 -71.98
N PRO A 20 16.55 -42.24 -72.12
CA PRO A 20 16.33 -41.23 -71.08
C PRO A 20 15.60 -41.85 -69.88
N VAL A 21 16.15 -41.63 -68.68
CA VAL A 21 15.43 -41.90 -67.42
C VAL A 21 14.24 -40.93 -67.34
N PRO A 22 13.01 -41.39 -67.04
CA PRO A 22 11.87 -40.49 -66.89
C PRO A 22 12.07 -39.59 -65.67
N ALA A 23 12.19 -38.28 -65.90
CA ALA A 23 12.23 -37.29 -64.84
C ALA A 23 10.89 -37.28 -64.06
N PRO A 24 10.90 -36.98 -62.75
CA PRO A 24 9.66 -36.88 -61.97
C PRO A 24 8.76 -35.80 -62.55
N VAL A 25 7.47 -36.11 -62.73
CA VAL A 25 6.49 -35.19 -63.29
C VAL A 25 6.24 -34.05 -62.31
N ALA A 26 6.89 -32.92 -62.55
CA ALA A 26 6.53 -31.66 -61.91
C ALA A 26 5.16 -31.23 -62.46
N THR A 27 4.11 -31.36 -61.64
CA THR A 27 2.78 -30.79 -61.93
C THR A 27 2.83 -29.28 -61.78
N THR A 28 3.42 -28.60 -62.77
CA THR A 28 3.48 -27.15 -62.83
C THR A 28 2.07 -26.59 -62.97
N ALA A 29 1.53 -26.02 -61.89
CA ALA A 29 0.27 -25.29 -61.95
C ALA A 29 0.42 -24.13 -62.94
N LEU A 30 -0.37 -24.17 -64.02
CA LEU A 30 -0.21 -23.28 -65.17
C LEU A 30 -0.89 -21.93 -64.86
N TYR A 31 -0.14 -21.02 -64.23
CA TYR A 31 -0.57 -19.65 -63.99
C TYR A 31 -0.78 -18.93 -65.33
N ALA A 32 -1.94 -18.30 -65.50
CA ALA A 32 -2.35 -17.68 -66.76
C ALA A 32 -1.58 -16.39 -67.13
N ASP A 33 -0.77 -15.86 -66.21
CA ASP A 33 0.14 -14.74 -66.43
C ASP A 33 1.43 -14.96 -65.62
N PRO A 34 2.61 -15.07 -66.27
CA PRO A 34 3.90 -15.23 -65.58
C PRO A 34 4.46 -13.93 -64.97
N GLN A 35 3.81 -12.78 -65.18
CA GLN A 35 4.15 -11.51 -64.51
C GLN A 35 3.15 -11.12 -63.41
N ALA A 36 2.06 -11.88 -63.23
CA ALA A 36 1.19 -11.69 -62.07
C ALA A 36 2.00 -11.96 -60.78
N PRO A 37 2.01 -11.02 -59.81
CA PRO A 37 2.67 -11.28 -58.53
C PRO A 37 1.97 -12.46 -57.86
N ALA A 38 2.77 -13.48 -57.48
CA ALA A 38 2.24 -14.73 -56.96
C ALA A 38 1.23 -14.47 -55.82
N PRO A 39 0.03 -15.08 -55.85
CA PRO A 39 -1.03 -14.77 -54.90
C PRO A 39 -0.52 -15.04 -53.49
N ALA A 40 -0.43 -13.98 -52.68
CA ALA A 40 0.08 -14.05 -51.32
C ALA A 40 -0.92 -14.82 -50.44
N LEU A 41 -0.71 -16.13 -50.34
CA LEU A 41 -1.45 -17.07 -49.49
C LEU A 41 -1.24 -16.71 -48.01
N SER A 42 -1.88 -15.63 -47.60
CA SER A 42 -1.87 -15.11 -46.23
C SER A 42 -2.57 -16.15 -45.34
N PRO A 43 -1.94 -16.59 -44.23
CA PRO A 43 -2.51 -17.62 -43.39
C PRO A 43 -3.86 -17.16 -42.81
N VAL A 44 -4.84 -18.07 -42.84
CA VAL A 44 -6.25 -17.79 -42.55
C VAL A 44 -6.40 -17.08 -41.19
N GLY A 45 -6.96 -15.86 -41.22
CA GLY A 45 -7.14 -15.00 -40.04
C GLY A 45 -6.18 -13.82 -39.94
N VAL A 46 -5.13 -13.73 -40.77
CA VAL A 46 -4.28 -12.52 -40.87
C VAL A 46 -4.94 -11.47 -41.77
N PRO A 47 -5.10 -10.21 -41.31
CA PRO A 47 -5.60 -9.15 -42.18
C PRO A 47 -4.58 -8.74 -43.24
N GLU A 48 -4.99 -8.75 -44.50
CA GLU A 48 -4.15 -8.41 -45.67
C GLU A 48 -3.73 -6.93 -45.69
N ARG A 49 -4.62 -6.02 -45.29
CA ARG A 49 -4.35 -4.57 -45.29
C ARG A 49 -3.39 -4.18 -44.16
N PRO A 50 -2.39 -3.33 -44.42
CA PRO A 50 -1.36 -2.98 -43.43
C PRO A 50 -1.92 -2.30 -42.17
N ASP A 51 -2.96 -1.47 -42.31
CA ASP A 51 -3.62 -0.82 -41.16
C ASP A 51 -4.45 -1.80 -40.33
N ASP A 52 -5.11 -2.76 -40.97
CA ASP A 52 -5.84 -3.83 -40.27
C ASP A 52 -4.88 -4.77 -39.55
N ARG A 53 -3.74 -5.07 -40.17
CA ARG A 53 -2.63 -5.80 -39.56
C ARG A 53 -2.08 -5.05 -38.34
N ALA A 54 -1.83 -3.74 -38.46
CA ALA A 54 -1.38 -2.91 -37.34
C ALA A 54 -2.42 -2.84 -36.19
N ARG A 55 -3.72 -2.77 -36.51
CA ARG A 55 -4.82 -2.86 -35.54
C ARG A 55 -4.92 -4.24 -34.89
N PHE A 56 -4.60 -5.32 -35.60
CA PHE A 56 -4.54 -6.68 -35.06
C PHE A 56 -3.37 -6.86 -34.09
N VAL A 57 -2.14 -6.51 -34.47
CA VAL A 57 -0.96 -6.55 -33.58
C VAL A 57 -1.17 -5.71 -32.32
N THR A 58 -1.87 -4.58 -32.44
CA THR A 58 -2.24 -3.75 -31.27
C THR A 58 -3.21 -4.48 -30.33
N ARG A 59 -4.25 -5.14 -30.87
CA ARG A 59 -5.18 -5.96 -30.06
C ARG A 59 -4.48 -7.11 -29.35
N VAL A 60 -3.62 -7.87 -30.03
CA VAL A 60 -2.83 -8.96 -29.41
C VAL A 60 -1.95 -8.44 -28.26
N ARG A 61 -1.27 -7.30 -28.46
CA ARG A 61 -0.44 -6.66 -27.41
C ARG A 61 -1.23 -6.10 -26.23
N VAL A 62 -2.50 -5.71 -26.43
CA VAL A 62 -3.41 -5.27 -25.35
C VAL A 62 -3.92 -6.48 -24.58
N ALA A 63 -4.37 -7.53 -25.27
CA ALA A 63 -4.78 -8.79 -24.65
C ALA A 63 -3.64 -9.40 -23.81
N ALA A 64 -2.40 -9.42 -24.32
CA ALA A 64 -1.22 -9.85 -23.57
C ALA A 64 -0.86 -8.97 -22.36
N ALA A 65 -1.43 -7.77 -22.24
CA ALA A 65 -1.21 -6.86 -21.12
C ALA A 65 -2.29 -6.98 -20.03
N VAL A 66 -3.50 -7.45 -20.35
CA VAL A 66 -4.58 -7.60 -19.36
C VAL A 66 -4.20 -8.60 -18.23
N PRO A 67 -3.67 -9.81 -18.50
CA PRO A 67 -3.18 -10.71 -17.46
C PRO A 67 -2.15 -10.08 -16.53
N LEU A 68 -1.26 -9.24 -17.09
CA LEU A 68 -0.22 -8.55 -16.32
C LEU A 68 -0.80 -7.41 -15.47
N VAL A 69 -1.76 -6.66 -15.98
CA VAL A 69 -2.46 -5.60 -15.23
C VAL A 69 -3.29 -6.19 -14.09
N ILE A 70 -3.96 -7.33 -14.31
CA ILE A 70 -4.69 -8.05 -13.25
C ILE A 70 -3.70 -8.51 -12.16
N GLY A 71 -2.68 -9.28 -12.52
CA GLY A 71 -1.73 -9.83 -11.56
C GLY A 71 -0.97 -8.74 -10.79
N LEU A 72 -0.39 -7.77 -11.50
CA LEU A 72 0.37 -6.68 -10.89
C LEU A 72 -0.54 -5.75 -10.07
N GLY A 73 -1.75 -5.45 -10.55
CA GLY A 73 -2.71 -4.59 -9.85
C GLY A 73 -3.14 -5.15 -8.49
N VAL A 74 -3.44 -6.46 -8.44
CA VAL A 74 -3.75 -7.13 -7.16
C VAL A 74 -2.54 -7.17 -6.24
N HIS A 75 -1.35 -7.53 -6.73
CA HIS A 75 -0.14 -7.54 -5.90
C HIS A 75 0.22 -6.14 -5.39
N VAL A 76 0.02 -5.08 -6.18
CA VAL A 76 0.21 -3.69 -5.75
C VAL A 76 -0.81 -3.27 -4.69
N LEU A 77 -2.08 -3.70 -4.79
CA LEU A 77 -3.10 -3.43 -3.77
C LEU A 77 -2.68 -4.04 -2.41
N PHE A 78 -2.28 -5.32 -2.40
CA PHE A 78 -1.84 -6.01 -1.20
C PHE A 78 -0.49 -5.47 -0.66
N LEU A 79 0.42 -5.04 -1.53
CA LEU A 79 1.67 -4.37 -1.12
C LEU A 79 1.37 -3.04 -0.41
N VAL A 80 0.45 -2.24 -0.95
CA VAL A 80 0.03 -0.98 -0.33
C VAL A 80 -0.72 -1.22 0.98
N ALA A 81 -1.63 -2.20 1.05
CA ALA A 81 -2.36 -2.52 2.27
C ALA A 81 -1.44 -2.95 3.42
N TYR A 82 -0.41 -3.76 3.13
CA TYR A 82 0.56 -4.22 4.12
C TYR A 82 1.52 -3.13 4.61
N TRP A 83 2.18 -2.46 3.67
CA TRP A 83 3.22 -1.49 4.00
C TRP A 83 2.64 -0.13 4.41
N ILE A 84 1.37 0.15 4.06
CA ILE A 84 0.65 1.35 4.49
C ILE A 84 -0.64 0.92 5.24
N PRO A 85 -0.51 0.45 6.52
CA PRO A 85 -1.64 0.15 7.39
C PRO A 85 -2.67 1.26 7.51
N GLU A 86 -2.28 2.52 7.26
CA GLU A 86 -3.17 3.69 7.18
C GLU A 86 -4.31 3.51 6.16
N THR A 87 -4.10 2.69 5.12
CA THR A 87 -5.11 2.40 4.08
C THR A 87 -6.26 1.50 4.54
N SER A 88 -6.18 0.91 5.73
CA SER A 88 -7.29 0.21 6.40
C SER A 88 -8.53 1.10 6.60
N ALA A 89 -8.36 2.43 6.59
CA ALA A 89 -9.45 3.40 6.71
C ALA A 89 -10.29 3.57 5.42
N PHE A 90 -9.92 2.95 4.29
CA PHE A 90 -10.73 3.03 3.07
C PHE A 90 -12.01 2.18 3.16
N PRO A 91 -13.15 2.65 2.62
CA PRO A 91 -14.41 1.91 2.69
C PRO A 91 -14.30 0.56 1.98
N ALA A 92 -14.80 -0.49 2.63
CA ALA A 92 -14.77 -1.88 2.17
C ALA A 92 -13.37 -2.47 1.94
N HIS A 93 -12.32 -1.96 2.61
CA HIS A 93 -10.94 -2.48 2.56
C HIS A 93 -10.87 -4.03 2.68
N ASP A 94 -11.41 -4.59 3.76
CA ASP A 94 -11.37 -6.03 4.03
C ASP A 94 -12.17 -6.85 3.00
N TRP A 95 -13.22 -6.27 2.42
CA TRP A 95 -14.00 -6.90 1.35
C TRP A 95 -13.21 -6.93 0.05
N TRP A 96 -12.52 -5.84 -0.33
CA TRP A 96 -11.65 -5.81 -1.51
C TRP A 96 -10.49 -6.79 -1.38
N LEU A 97 -9.83 -6.84 -0.22
CA LEU A 97 -8.78 -7.82 0.05
C LEU A 97 -9.35 -9.25 0.03
N GLY A 98 -10.43 -9.54 0.75
CA GLY A 98 -11.07 -10.87 0.75
C GLY A 98 -11.47 -11.36 -0.64
N GLN A 99 -12.02 -10.49 -1.49
CA GLN A 99 -12.43 -10.79 -2.87
C GLN A 99 -11.26 -11.02 -3.83
N LEU A 100 -10.05 -10.58 -3.49
CA LEU A 100 -8.86 -10.62 -4.36
C LEU A 100 -7.71 -11.48 -3.81
N ALA A 101 -7.79 -11.90 -2.54
CA ALA A 101 -6.76 -12.66 -1.83
C ALA A 101 -6.20 -13.88 -2.57
N PRO A 102 -6.99 -14.71 -3.29
CA PRO A 102 -6.42 -15.87 -4.00
C PRO A 102 -5.48 -15.48 -5.14
N LEU A 103 -5.61 -14.27 -5.69
CA LEU A 103 -4.76 -13.74 -6.77
C LEU A 103 -3.49 -13.06 -6.24
N ALA A 104 -3.39 -12.80 -4.94
CA ALA A 104 -2.24 -12.19 -4.28
C ALA A 104 -1.30 -13.24 -3.68
N SER A 105 -0.02 -12.90 -3.53
CA SER A 105 0.95 -13.73 -2.82
C SER A 105 1.58 -13.01 -1.64
N GLU A 106 1.34 -13.52 -0.44
CA GLU A 106 1.91 -13.03 0.83
C GLU A 106 3.45 -12.93 0.80
N ALA A 107 4.11 -13.88 0.12
CA ALA A 107 5.57 -13.88 -0.08
C ALA A 107 6.07 -12.77 -1.01
N LEU A 108 5.21 -12.14 -1.81
CA LEU A 108 5.54 -11.01 -2.68
C LEU A 108 5.00 -9.66 -2.17
N THR A 109 3.98 -9.65 -1.32
CA THR A 109 3.27 -8.43 -0.91
C THR A 109 3.41 -8.06 0.56
N SER A 110 3.63 -9.04 1.42
CA SER A 110 3.52 -8.88 2.88
C SER A 110 4.55 -9.68 3.68
N ALA A 111 5.75 -9.85 3.12
CA ALA A 111 6.90 -10.52 3.77
C ALA A 111 6.63 -11.95 4.28
N GLY A 112 5.56 -12.61 3.81
CA GLY A 112 5.10 -13.91 4.30
C GLY A 112 3.97 -13.85 5.35
N GLU A 113 3.56 -12.66 5.80
CA GLU A 113 2.37 -12.49 6.64
C GLU A 113 1.08 -12.46 5.77
N PRO A 114 0.10 -13.35 6.03
CA PRO A 114 -1.24 -13.27 5.43
C PRO A 114 -2.05 -12.09 6.00
N GLN A 115 -2.57 -11.23 5.13
CA GLN A 115 -3.33 -10.03 5.51
C GLN A 115 -4.81 -10.30 5.82
N VAL A 116 -5.36 -11.40 5.30
CA VAL A 116 -6.76 -11.80 5.53
C VAL A 116 -6.87 -13.31 5.74
N GLU A 117 -7.93 -13.75 6.43
CA GLU A 117 -8.19 -15.17 6.76
C GLU A 117 -8.25 -16.10 5.54
N ALA A 118 -8.47 -15.55 4.34
CA ALA A 118 -8.41 -16.30 3.08
C ALA A 118 -6.98 -16.74 2.70
N GLN A 119 -5.95 -15.93 2.98
CA GLN A 119 -4.55 -16.25 2.64
C GLN A 119 -3.96 -17.31 3.57
N TRP A 120 -4.31 -17.30 4.87
CA TRP A 120 -3.96 -18.35 5.85
C TRP A 120 -4.28 -19.78 5.40
N ARG A 121 -5.23 -19.96 4.46
CA ARG A 121 -5.65 -21.26 3.93
C ARG A 121 -5.17 -21.51 2.49
N GLN A 122 -4.54 -20.53 1.84
CA GLN A 122 -4.09 -20.54 0.44
C GLN A 122 -2.81 -19.69 0.29
N PRO A 123 -1.60 -20.27 0.42
CA PRO A 123 -0.34 -19.53 0.59
C PRO A 123 0.23 -18.92 -0.70
N GLY A 124 -0.59 -18.18 -1.45
CA GLY A 124 -0.17 -17.28 -2.54
C GLY A 124 0.40 -17.89 -3.83
N LEU A 125 0.81 -19.17 -3.83
CA LEU A 125 1.55 -19.81 -4.93
C LEU A 125 0.85 -19.67 -6.31
N GLY A 126 -0.48 -19.78 -6.34
CA GLY A 126 -1.26 -19.56 -7.56
C GLY A 126 -1.12 -18.13 -8.11
N GLY A 127 -1.19 -17.11 -7.24
CA GLY A 127 -0.94 -15.71 -7.59
C GLY A 127 0.46 -15.46 -8.14
N VAL A 128 1.49 -16.08 -7.54
CA VAL A 128 2.89 -16.01 -8.05
C VAL A 128 2.97 -16.58 -9.45
N LEU A 129 2.45 -17.80 -9.66
CA LEU A 129 2.53 -18.50 -10.95
C LEU A 129 1.75 -17.77 -12.05
N LEU A 130 0.57 -17.21 -11.74
CA LEU A 130 -0.19 -16.36 -12.66
C LEU A 130 0.54 -15.07 -13.02
N LEU A 131 1.19 -14.41 -12.05
CA LEU A 131 1.98 -13.21 -12.30
C LEU A 131 3.21 -13.50 -13.16
N LEU A 132 3.95 -14.58 -12.87
CA LEU A 132 5.09 -15.01 -13.68
C LEU A 132 4.66 -15.39 -15.10
N ALA A 133 3.59 -16.17 -15.26
CA ALA A 133 3.02 -16.50 -16.55
C ALA A 133 2.61 -15.24 -17.33
N ALA A 134 1.96 -14.27 -16.68
CA ALA A 134 1.58 -13.01 -17.30
C ALA A 134 2.78 -12.14 -17.72
N VAL A 135 3.83 -12.08 -16.90
CA VAL A 135 5.10 -11.37 -17.24
C VAL A 135 5.77 -12.02 -18.45
N VAL A 136 5.92 -13.35 -18.47
CA VAL A 136 6.52 -14.07 -19.60
C VAL A 136 5.68 -13.91 -20.86
N LEU A 137 4.35 -14.08 -20.77
CA LEU A 137 3.42 -13.87 -21.87
C LEU A 137 3.53 -12.45 -22.46
N PHE A 138 3.56 -11.41 -21.61
CA PHE A 138 3.70 -10.02 -22.03
C PHE A 138 5.06 -9.73 -22.69
N VAL A 139 6.15 -10.29 -22.17
CA VAL A 139 7.50 -10.13 -22.73
C VAL A 139 7.59 -10.80 -24.10
N LEU A 140 7.10 -12.03 -24.24
CA LEU A 140 7.11 -12.77 -25.51
C LEU A 140 6.16 -12.15 -26.55
N ASN A 141 4.94 -11.76 -26.17
CA ASN A 141 4.01 -11.04 -27.05
C ASN A 141 4.49 -9.64 -27.46
N ARG A 142 5.52 -9.09 -26.82
CA ARG A 142 6.23 -7.87 -27.28
C ARG A 142 7.55 -8.16 -28.00
N ARG A 143 8.01 -9.42 -28.03
CA ARG A 143 9.31 -9.86 -28.55
C ARG A 143 9.27 -11.32 -29.06
N PRO A 144 8.49 -11.65 -30.10
CA PRO A 144 8.46 -13.02 -30.65
C PRO A 144 9.84 -13.51 -31.13
N ARG A 145 10.76 -12.59 -31.46
CA ARG A 145 12.16 -12.89 -31.83
C ARG A 145 13.03 -13.50 -30.70
N LEU A 146 12.53 -13.63 -29.46
CA LEU A 146 13.30 -14.26 -28.36
C LEU A 146 13.27 -15.80 -28.40
N LEU A 147 12.10 -16.39 -28.68
CA LEU A 147 11.88 -17.85 -28.62
C LEU A 147 10.97 -18.36 -29.78
N GLY A 148 10.71 -17.53 -30.79
CA GLY A 148 9.77 -17.80 -31.88
C GLY A 148 8.31 -17.41 -31.56
N PRO A 149 7.44 -17.34 -32.58
CA PRO A 149 6.04 -16.94 -32.42
C PRO A 149 5.23 -17.90 -31.54
N GLY A 150 5.56 -19.20 -31.57
CA GLY A 150 4.90 -20.24 -30.76
C GLY A 150 5.10 -20.13 -29.25
N ALA A 151 6.18 -19.47 -28.80
CA ALA A 151 6.57 -19.49 -27.39
C ALA A 151 5.57 -18.78 -26.46
N ALA A 152 4.70 -17.91 -26.98
CA ALA A 152 3.64 -17.26 -26.22
C ALA A 152 2.50 -18.21 -25.78
N VAL A 153 2.35 -19.38 -26.42
CA VAL A 153 1.30 -20.36 -26.07
C VAL A 153 1.62 -21.05 -24.73
N LEU A 154 2.90 -21.34 -24.45
CA LEU A 154 3.33 -22.02 -23.22
C LEU A 154 2.92 -21.30 -21.92
N PRO A 155 3.23 -19.99 -21.71
CA PRO A 155 2.80 -19.28 -20.51
C PRO A 155 1.28 -19.06 -20.46
N ALA A 156 0.60 -18.93 -21.60
CA ALA A 156 -0.85 -18.84 -21.65
C ALA A 156 -1.51 -20.15 -21.15
N ALA A 157 -1.04 -21.31 -21.64
CA ALA A 157 -1.53 -22.62 -21.21
C ALA A 157 -1.18 -22.93 -19.74
N ALA A 158 0.05 -22.64 -19.31
CA ALA A 158 0.48 -22.86 -17.93
C ALA A 158 -0.32 -22.02 -16.93
N GLY A 159 -0.51 -20.72 -17.20
CA GLY A 159 -1.32 -19.87 -16.35
C GLY A 159 -2.82 -20.20 -16.44
N ALA A 160 -3.33 -20.67 -17.58
CA ALA A 160 -4.71 -21.15 -17.67
C ALA A 160 -4.97 -22.41 -16.82
N LEU A 161 -3.99 -23.32 -16.74
CA LEU A 161 -4.06 -24.47 -15.83
C LEU A 161 -4.08 -24.02 -14.36
N VAL A 162 -3.21 -23.08 -13.96
CA VAL A 162 -3.20 -22.52 -12.60
C VAL A 162 -4.53 -21.81 -12.29
N ALA A 163 -5.04 -21.01 -13.22
CA ALA A 163 -6.32 -20.31 -13.07
C ALA A 163 -7.50 -21.30 -12.90
N LEU A 164 -7.50 -22.40 -13.65
CA LEU A 164 -8.52 -23.46 -13.53
C LEU A 164 -8.44 -24.15 -12.16
N VAL A 165 -7.24 -24.53 -11.71
CA VAL A 165 -7.03 -25.14 -10.38
C VAL A 165 -7.50 -24.21 -9.26
N MET A 166 -7.19 -22.91 -9.36
CA MET A 166 -7.67 -21.90 -8.40
C MET A 166 -9.19 -21.73 -8.43
N ALA A 167 -9.80 -21.66 -9.61
CA ALA A 167 -11.25 -21.54 -9.74
C ALA A 167 -11.98 -22.77 -9.15
N VAL A 168 -11.49 -23.98 -9.43
CA VAL A 168 -12.01 -25.22 -8.84
C VAL A 168 -11.85 -25.21 -7.32
N ALA A 169 -10.70 -24.83 -6.78
CA ALA A 169 -10.47 -24.75 -5.33
C ALA A 169 -11.42 -23.76 -4.63
N LEU A 170 -11.73 -22.61 -5.26
CA LEU A 170 -12.66 -21.61 -4.72
C LEU A 170 -14.13 -22.07 -4.76
N VAL A 171 -14.52 -22.81 -5.80
CA VAL A 171 -15.87 -23.38 -5.92
C VAL A 171 -16.06 -24.54 -4.94
N VAL A 172 -15.13 -25.50 -4.90
CA VAL A 172 -15.16 -26.65 -3.97
C VAL A 172 -15.04 -26.21 -2.51
N GLY A 173 -14.31 -25.12 -2.24
CA GLY A 173 -14.22 -24.49 -0.92
C GLY A 173 -15.50 -23.81 -0.42
N GLY A 174 -16.59 -23.82 -1.20
CA GLY A 174 -17.92 -23.37 -0.75
C GLY A 174 -18.04 -21.85 -0.52
N ARG A 175 -17.12 -21.04 -1.03
CA ARG A 175 -17.05 -19.58 -0.79
C ARG A 175 -17.22 -18.69 -2.05
N PRO A 176 -18.08 -19.02 -3.05
CA PRO A 176 -18.15 -18.25 -4.31
C PRO A 176 -18.58 -16.78 -4.13
N SER A 177 -19.40 -16.48 -3.12
CA SER A 177 -19.81 -15.11 -2.79
C SER A 177 -18.65 -14.25 -2.24
N ALA A 178 -17.66 -14.86 -1.60
CA ALA A 178 -16.50 -14.17 -1.01
C ALA A 178 -15.33 -14.00 -1.98
N SER A 179 -15.40 -14.55 -3.20
CA SER A 179 -14.33 -14.47 -4.21
C SER A 179 -14.84 -14.35 -5.65
N GLY A 180 -16.06 -13.85 -5.83
CA GLY A 180 -16.70 -13.68 -7.14
C GLY A 180 -15.91 -12.76 -8.06
N LEU A 181 -15.28 -11.72 -7.52
CA LEU A 181 -14.41 -10.83 -8.31
C LEU A 181 -13.16 -11.57 -8.81
N THR A 182 -12.51 -12.38 -7.96
CA THR A 182 -11.42 -13.26 -8.39
C THR A 182 -11.86 -14.21 -9.51
N LEU A 183 -13.04 -14.82 -9.45
CA LEU A 183 -13.51 -15.72 -10.51
C LEU A 183 -13.71 -14.98 -11.85
N VAL A 184 -14.25 -13.75 -11.83
CA VAL A 184 -14.36 -12.89 -13.03
C VAL A 184 -12.97 -12.50 -13.57
N LEU A 185 -12.03 -12.15 -12.68
CA LEU A 185 -10.67 -11.79 -13.07
C LEU A 185 -9.88 -12.99 -13.61
N LEU A 186 -10.07 -14.20 -13.07
CA LEU A 186 -9.51 -15.44 -13.61
C LEU A 186 -10.07 -15.75 -15.00
N ALA A 187 -11.38 -15.63 -15.21
CA ALA A 187 -12.00 -15.82 -16.52
C ALA A 187 -11.46 -14.81 -17.55
N LEU A 188 -11.32 -13.53 -17.16
CA LEU A 188 -10.72 -12.49 -18.00
C LEU A 188 -9.24 -12.74 -18.28
N TRP A 189 -8.46 -13.19 -17.28
CA TRP A 189 -7.06 -13.60 -17.43
C TRP A 189 -6.94 -14.72 -18.47
N VAL A 190 -7.73 -15.80 -18.33
CA VAL A 190 -7.69 -16.96 -19.25
C VAL A 190 -8.13 -16.57 -20.66
N GLY A 191 -9.24 -15.84 -20.82
CA GLY A 191 -9.73 -15.43 -22.13
C GLY A 191 -8.73 -14.53 -22.88
N THR A 192 -8.13 -13.55 -22.19
CA THR A 192 -7.17 -12.63 -22.80
C THR A 192 -5.79 -13.26 -23.02
N ALA A 193 -5.34 -14.15 -22.11
CA ALA A 193 -4.11 -14.92 -22.30
C ALA A 193 -4.22 -15.93 -23.45
N GLY A 194 -5.34 -16.65 -23.54
CA GLY A 194 -5.64 -17.59 -24.62
C GLY A 194 -5.71 -16.91 -25.98
N TYR A 195 -6.43 -15.77 -26.08
CA TYR A 195 -6.44 -14.94 -27.28
C TYR A 195 -5.03 -14.45 -27.64
N ALA A 196 -4.27 -13.93 -26.66
CA ALA A 196 -2.91 -13.44 -26.91
C ALA A 196 -1.92 -14.53 -27.35
N GLY A 197 -2.04 -15.75 -26.81
CA GLY A 197 -1.23 -16.89 -27.21
C GLY A 197 -1.55 -17.36 -28.63
N LEU A 198 -2.85 -17.59 -28.92
CA LEU A 198 -3.30 -18.11 -30.21
C LEU A 198 -3.19 -17.08 -31.34
N ALA A 199 -3.65 -15.85 -31.14
CA ALA A 199 -3.53 -14.79 -32.13
C ALA A 199 -2.08 -14.33 -32.32
N GLY A 200 -1.21 -14.53 -31.32
CA GLY A 200 0.23 -14.29 -31.42
C GLY A 200 0.94 -15.18 -32.45
N LEU A 201 0.42 -16.40 -32.70
CA LEU A 201 0.92 -17.29 -33.76
C LEU A 201 0.80 -16.68 -35.16
N LEU A 202 -0.21 -15.81 -35.36
CA LEU A 202 -0.58 -15.22 -36.64
C LEU A 202 0.11 -13.86 -36.90
N VAL A 203 1.03 -13.42 -36.03
CA VAL A 203 1.72 -12.13 -36.19
C VAL A 203 3.17 -12.30 -36.62
N ASP A 204 3.53 -11.77 -37.79
CA ASP A 204 4.92 -11.72 -38.24
C ASP A 204 5.83 -11.03 -37.20
N PRO A 205 6.99 -11.63 -36.86
CA PRO A 205 8.01 -10.99 -36.03
C PRO A 205 8.61 -9.68 -36.59
N GLU A 206 8.22 -9.31 -37.81
CA GLU A 206 8.62 -8.12 -38.57
C GLU A 206 7.64 -6.95 -38.38
N ALA A 207 6.35 -7.23 -38.16
CA ALA A 207 5.33 -6.23 -37.84
C ALA A 207 5.56 -5.56 -36.47
N TYR A 208 6.55 -6.03 -35.71
CA TYR A 208 6.92 -5.53 -34.39
C TYR A 208 7.73 -4.22 -34.43
N ARG A 209 7.02 -3.13 -34.77
CA ARG A 209 7.51 -1.74 -34.80
C ARG A 209 8.33 -1.38 -33.55
N GLU A 210 9.45 -0.67 -33.78
CA GLU A 210 10.47 -0.37 -32.76
C GLU A 210 9.97 0.38 -31.50
N ARG A 211 10.67 0.13 -30.37
CA ARG A 211 10.47 0.84 -29.11
C ARG A 211 10.90 2.31 -29.19
N ARG A 212 9.92 3.21 -29.27
CA ARG A 212 10.10 4.63 -28.93
C ARG A 212 10.25 4.81 -27.41
N TRP A 213 11.15 5.69 -26.96
CA TRP A 213 11.44 5.98 -25.55
C TRP A 213 10.19 6.25 -24.68
N ARG A 214 9.15 6.86 -25.25
CA ARG A 214 7.90 7.23 -24.56
C ARG A 214 7.05 6.03 -24.10
N HIS A 215 7.31 4.79 -24.58
CA HIS A 215 6.56 3.62 -24.13
C HIS A 215 6.81 3.33 -22.65
N GLY A 216 5.75 3.23 -21.85
CA GLY A 216 5.84 3.00 -20.41
C GLY A 216 6.05 4.26 -19.56
N VAL A 217 6.29 5.43 -20.16
CA VAL A 217 6.34 6.71 -19.41
C VAL A 217 4.97 7.01 -18.76
N VAL A 218 3.86 6.65 -19.42
CA VAL A 218 2.51 6.76 -18.84
C VAL A 218 2.33 5.84 -17.62
N LEU A 219 2.94 4.64 -17.62
CA LEU A 219 2.90 3.73 -16.46
C LEU A 219 3.77 4.23 -15.31
N LEU A 220 4.95 4.81 -15.62
CA LEU A 220 5.81 5.45 -14.63
C LEU A 220 5.17 6.71 -14.03
N ALA A 221 4.45 7.50 -14.85
CA ALA A 221 3.67 8.64 -14.39
C ALA A 221 2.48 8.20 -13.52
N ALA A 222 1.76 7.14 -13.89
CA ALA A 222 0.71 6.57 -13.06
C ALA A 222 1.27 6.05 -11.71
N TYR A 223 2.41 5.37 -11.72
CA TYR A 223 3.11 4.93 -10.52
C TYR A 223 3.50 6.11 -9.61
N ALA A 224 4.00 7.22 -10.17
CA ALA A 224 4.30 8.42 -9.42
C ALA A 224 3.04 9.12 -8.84
N VAL A 225 1.96 9.21 -9.63
CA VAL A 225 0.71 9.87 -9.22
C VAL A 225 -0.05 9.04 -8.18
N VAL A 226 -0.01 7.71 -8.23
CA VAL A 226 -0.56 6.84 -7.18
C VAL A 226 0.46 6.72 -6.05
N GLY A 227 0.65 7.84 -5.33
CA GLY A 227 1.65 8.04 -4.27
C GLY A 227 1.77 6.94 -3.20
N PRO A 228 0.70 6.19 -2.84
CA PRO A 228 0.84 5.02 -1.97
C PRO A 228 1.80 3.94 -2.50
N VAL A 229 1.91 3.70 -3.81
CA VAL A 229 2.77 2.59 -4.31
C VAL A 229 4.27 2.89 -4.15
N PRO A 230 4.79 4.07 -4.56
CA PRO A 230 6.18 4.43 -4.27
C PRO A 230 6.45 4.51 -2.77
N THR A 231 5.50 5.01 -1.97
CA THR A 231 5.65 5.09 -0.51
C THR A 231 5.75 3.70 0.12
N ALA A 232 4.94 2.73 -0.32
CA ALA A 232 4.99 1.35 0.13
C ALA A 232 6.34 0.69 -0.21
N VAL A 233 6.82 0.85 -1.45
CA VAL A 233 8.12 0.33 -1.91
C VAL A 233 9.28 0.95 -1.12
N GLY A 234 9.25 2.26 -0.85
CA GLY A 234 10.27 2.93 -0.06
C GLY A 234 10.28 2.48 1.40
N ARG A 235 9.11 2.40 2.04
CA ARG A 235 8.97 1.94 3.44
C ARG A 235 9.41 0.48 3.59
N ALA A 236 9.09 -0.39 2.62
CA ALA A 236 9.53 -1.79 2.57
C ALA A 236 11.07 -1.97 2.50
N LEU A 237 11.78 -0.99 1.92
CA LEU A 237 13.24 -1.06 1.73
C LEU A 237 14.04 -0.29 2.79
N PHE A 238 13.47 0.77 3.38
CA PHE A 238 14.21 1.75 4.19
C PHE A 238 13.48 2.22 5.46
N GLY A 239 12.38 1.58 5.84
CA GLY A 239 11.68 1.90 7.10
C GLY A 239 10.63 0.86 7.52
N PRO A 240 10.99 -0.44 7.66
CA PRO A 240 10.05 -1.49 8.04
C PRO A 240 9.43 -1.23 9.41
N ASP A 241 10.21 -0.78 10.39
CA ASP A 241 9.77 -0.41 11.75
C ASP A 241 8.61 0.60 11.75
N LEU A 242 8.55 1.47 10.72
CA LEU A 242 7.48 2.45 10.55
C LEU A 242 6.16 1.81 10.08
N ARG A 243 6.20 0.65 9.40
CA ARG A 243 5.01 -0.18 9.15
C ARG A 243 4.52 -0.80 10.45
N ASP A 244 5.42 -1.34 11.28
CA ASP A 244 5.03 -2.04 12.51
C ASP A 244 4.47 -1.07 13.56
N ALA A 245 5.12 0.09 13.72
CA ALA A 245 4.58 1.20 14.51
C ALA A 245 3.23 1.70 13.94
N ALA A 246 3.06 1.79 12.61
CA ALA A 246 1.78 2.16 12.01
C ALA A 246 0.67 1.10 12.20
N ALA A 247 1.01 -0.18 12.17
CA ALA A 247 0.09 -1.29 12.39
C ALA A 247 -0.46 -1.25 13.82
N ALA A 248 0.38 -0.93 14.82
CA ALA A 248 -0.05 -0.74 16.21
C ALA A 248 -1.09 0.41 16.39
N LEU A 249 -1.23 1.32 15.41
CA LEU A 249 -2.22 2.40 15.41
C LEU A 249 -3.51 2.05 14.63
N GLN A 250 -3.69 0.82 14.15
CA GLN A 250 -4.93 0.40 13.47
C GLN A 250 -6.20 0.42 14.35
N GLY A 251 -6.06 0.63 15.67
CA GLY A 251 -7.19 0.92 16.57
C GLY A 251 -7.61 2.40 16.61
N ASN A 252 -6.74 3.32 16.20
CA ASN A 252 -6.92 4.76 16.43
C ASN A 252 -7.96 5.41 15.51
N THR A 253 -8.38 6.64 15.81
CA THR A 253 -9.13 7.48 14.85
C THR A 253 -8.32 7.76 13.57
N VAL A 254 -8.99 7.88 12.42
CA VAL A 254 -8.34 8.06 11.11
C VAL A 254 -7.46 9.32 11.07
N ALA A 255 -7.90 10.42 11.68
CA ALA A 255 -7.12 11.65 11.77
C ALA A 255 -5.80 11.43 12.54
N LEU A 256 -5.83 10.70 13.66
CA LEU A 256 -4.64 10.42 14.45
C LEU A 256 -3.69 9.44 13.74
N ARG A 257 -4.22 8.43 13.02
CA ARG A 257 -3.38 7.55 12.16
C ARG A 257 -2.62 8.35 11.11
N LEU A 258 -3.29 9.27 10.41
CA LEU A 258 -2.67 10.06 9.35
C LEU A 258 -1.68 11.08 9.93
N ALA A 259 -2.07 11.86 10.94
CA ALA A 259 -1.20 12.84 11.59
C ALA A 259 0.05 12.21 12.24
N ALA A 260 -0.05 10.98 12.74
CA ALA A 260 1.08 10.21 13.22
C ALA A 260 2.16 9.98 12.13
N LEU A 261 1.76 9.82 10.86
CA LEU A 261 2.58 9.24 9.80
C LEU A 261 2.85 10.18 8.60
N THR A 262 2.16 11.32 8.51
CA THR A 262 2.47 12.40 7.55
C THR A 262 3.67 13.24 8.03
N THR A 263 4.89 12.72 7.82
CA THR A 263 6.15 13.38 8.21
C THR A 263 7.08 13.59 7.02
N GLY A 264 8.14 14.41 7.19
CA GLY A 264 9.17 14.59 6.17
C GLY A 264 9.88 13.29 5.76
N THR A 265 9.95 12.30 6.66
CA THR A 265 10.45 10.94 6.37
C THR A 265 9.64 10.28 5.25
N THR A 266 8.32 10.43 5.26
CA THR A 266 7.41 9.83 4.27
C THR A 266 7.67 10.36 2.86
N LEU A 267 8.15 11.61 2.71
CA LEU A 267 8.60 12.15 1.43
C LEU A 267 9.90 11.48 0.93
N LEU A 268 10.87 11.21 1.82
CA LEU A 268 12.10 10.51 1.46
C LEU A 268 11.82 9.05 1.05
N LEU A 269 10.94 8.36 1.79
CA LEU A 269 10.48 7.02 1.45
C LEU A 269 9.75 7.01 0.10
N TYR A 270 8.81 7.93 -0.14
CA TYR A 270 8.17 8.10 -1.46
C TYR A 270 9.20 8.32 -2.58
N LEU A 271 10.21 9.17 -2.38
CA LEU A 271 11.25 9.44 -3.38
C LEU A 271 12.14 8.22 -3.65
N SER A 272 12.57 7.48 -2.63
CA SER A 272 13.36 6.26 -2.81
C SER A 272 12.59 5.20 -3.61
N GLY A 273 11.32 4.94 -3.27
CA GLY A 273 10.46 4.03 -4.05
C GLY A 273 10.10 4.57 -5.44
N LEU A 274 10.06 5.89 -5.64
CA LEU A 274 9.92 6.50 -6.96
C LEU A 274 11.13 6.18 -7.83
N PHE A 275 12.35 6.30 -7.29
CA PHE A 275 13.58 5.94 -8.01
C PHE A 275 13.68 4.44 -8.31
N VAL A 276 13.14 3.55 -7.47
CA VAL A 276 12.97 2.12 -7.83
C VAL A 276 12.09 1.96 -9.08
N GLY A 277 10.97 2.68 -9.17
CA GLY A 277 10.13 2.69 -10.36
C GLY A 277 10.84 3.19 -11.62
N VAL A 278 11.66 4.25 -11.49
CA VAL A 278 12.52 4.76 -12.56
C VAL A 278 13.55 3.71 -12.98
N ALA A 279 14.18 3.01 -12.03
CA ALA A 279 15.16 1.96 -12.29
C ALA A 279 14.52 0.76 -13.02
N VAL A 280 13.37 0.26 -12.56
CA VAL A 280 12.62 -0.82 -13.23
C VAL A 280 12.23 -0.42 -14.66
N TRP A 281 11.74 0.80 -14.86
CA TRP A 281 11.43 1.31 -16.20
C TRP A 281 12.70 1.42 -17.07
N ALA A 282 13.80 1.97 -16.56
CA ALA A 282 15.05 2.13 -17.29
C ALA A 282 15.66 0.77 -17.69
N GLY A 283 15.73 -0.19 -16.75
CA GLY A 283 16.17 -1.56 -17.02
C GLY A 283 15.28 -2.26 -18.06
N TYR A 284 13.96 -2.08 -17.99
CA TYR A 284 13.05 -2.56 -19.02
C TYR A 284 13.34 -1.95 -20.41
N GLN A 285 13.82 -0.69 -20.51
CA GLN A 285 14.27 -0.09 -21.78
C GLN A 285 15.69 -0.53 -22.21
N CYS A 286 16.59 -0.88 -21.27
CA CYS A 286 17.93 -1.40 -21.56
C CYS A 286 17.88 -2.80 -22.19
N TRP A 287 16.95 -3.64 -21.74
CA TRP A 287 16.78 -5.00 -22.28
C TRP A 287 16.11 -4.96 -23.66
N PRO A 288 16.57 -5.68 -24.70
CA PRO A 288 17.84 -6.40 -24.78
C PRO A 288 18.98 -5.43 -25.10
N PRO A 289 20.21 -5.68 -24.61
CA PRO A 289 21.31 -4.74 -24.76
C PRO A 289 21.64 -4.49 -26.23
N ARG A 290 21.54 -3.22 -26.66
CA ARG A 290 22.02 -2.76 -27.97
C ARG A 290 23.31 -1.96 -27.79
N ARG A 291 24.26 -2.11 -28.72
CA ARG A 291 25.49 -1.31 -28.75
C ARG A 291 25.22 0.06 -29.41
N ASP A 292 24.35 0.86 -28.79
CA ASP A 292 24.06 2.23 -29.22
C ASP A 292 24.19 3.25 -28.06
N LEU A 293 24.53 4.50 -28.40
CA LEU A 293 24.66 5.60 -27.42
C LEU A 293 23.39 5.78 -26.58
N ARG A 294 22.22 5.48 -27.15
CA ARG A 294 20.91 5.56 -26.46
C ARG A 294 20.78 4.50 -25.36
N THR A 295 21.35 3.30 -25.52
CA THR A 295 21.43 2.31 -24.44
C THR A 295 22.43 2.74 -23.37
N GLY A 296 23.55 3.37 -23.74
CA GLY A 296 24.48 3.99 -22.78
C GLY A 296 23.78 5.00 -21.85
N VAL A 297 22.98 5.90 -22.41
CA VAL A 297 22.17 6.85 -21.61
C VAL A 297 21.15 6.15 -20.71
N ARG A 298 20.52 5.05 -21.15
CA ARG A 298 19.59 4.27 -20.30
C ARG A 298 20.30 3.57 -19.14
N VAL A 299 21.49 3.03 -19.37
CA VAL A 299 22.32 2.40 -18.33
C VAL A 299 22.75 3.46 -17.31
N LEU A 300 23.12 4.67 -17.77
CA LEU A 300 23.42 5.79 -16.88
C LEU A 300 22.20 6.20 -16.03
N VAL A 301 21.00 6.30 -16.63
CA VAL A 301 19.75 6.59 -15.88
C VAL A 301 19.40 5.47 -14.90
N LEU A 302 19.60 4.20 -15.26
CA LEU A 302 19.41 3.05 -14.37
C LEU A 302 20.35 3.11 -13.16
N VAL A 303 21.65 3.31 -13.39
CA VAL A 303 22.65 3.41 -12.32
C VAL A 303 22.39 4.63 -11.44
N ALA A 304 22.10 5.79 -12.04
CA ALA A 304 21.76 7.01 -11.29
C ALA A 304 20.50 6.81 -10.43
N ALA A 305 19.45 6.15 -10.95
CA ALA A 305 18.25 5.85 -10.17
C ALA A 305 18.54 4.89 -9.01
N LEU A 306 19.36 3.86 -9.20
CA LEU A 306 19.76 2.95 -8.12
C LEU A 306 20.63 3.65 -7.05
N VAL A 307 21.57 4.50 -7.46
CA VAL A 307 22.40 5.30 -6.53
C VAL A 307 21.54 6.31 -5.77
N LEU A 308 20.61 7.00 -6.42
CA LEU A 308 19.66 7.90 -5.75
C LEU A 308 18.70 7.16 -4.82
N THR A 309 18.26 5.94 -5.19
CA THR A 309 17.48 5.06 -4.30
C THR A 309 18.26 4.79 -3.01
N ALA A 310 19.53 4.38 -3.12
CA ALA A 310 20.36 4.08 -1.96
C ALA A 310 20.67 5.32 -1.11
N LEU A 311 21.00 6.46 -1.72
CA LEU A 311 21.33 7.70 -1.00
C LEU A 311 20.11 8.29 -0.28
N VAL A 312 18.97 8.43 -0.97
CA VAL A 312 17.75 8.99 -0.39
C VAL A 312 17.11 8.00 0.60
N GLY A 313 17.19 6.69 0.31
CA GLY A 313 16.72 5.63 1.19
C GLY A 313 17.51 5.54 2.50
N SER A 314 18.84 5.48 2.45
CA SER A 314 19.68 5.46 3.66
C SER A 314 19.53 6.74 4.50
N ALA A 315 19.34 7.90 3.87
CA ALA A 315 18.98 9.14 4.58
C ALA A 315 17.58 9.11 5.23
N ALA A 316 16.69 8.21 4.82
CA ALA A 316 15.35 8.04 5.39
C ALA A 316 15.31 7.10 6.61
N VAL A 317 16.27 6.18 6.75
CA VAL A 317 16.32 5.15 7.81
C VAL A 317 16.30 5.77 9.21
N GLY A 318 17.32 6.55 9.58
CA GLY A 318 17.39 7.17 10.91
C GLY A 318 16.23 8.12 11.26
N PRO A 319 15.63 8.87 10.30
CA PRO A 319 14.35 9.54 10.48
C PRO A 319 13.11 8.63 10.59
N ALA A 320 13.13 7.42 10.03
CA ALA A 320 12.04 6.43 10.14
C ALA A 320 12.09 5.69 11.49
N GLU A 321 13.25 5.18 11.88
CA GLU A 321 13.52 4.55 13.19
C GLU A 321 13.09 5.48 14.33
N ARG A 322 13.57 6.74 14.31
CA ARG A 322 13.18 7.75 15.30
C ARG A 322 11.68 8.03 15.30
N ARG A 323 11.01 8.02 14.13
CA ARG A 323 9.55 8.23 14.10
C ARG A 323 8.80 7.00 14.63
N ALA A 324 9.25 5.78 14.33
CA ALA A 324 8.69 4.56 14.89
C ALA A 324 8.82 4.57 16.43
N ALA A 325 10.00 4.91 16.96
CA ALA A 325 10.22 5.08 18.40
C ALA A 325 9.28 6.14 19.00
N GLN A 326 9.15 7.33 18.40
CA GLN A 326 8.20 8.36 18.86
C GLN A 326 6.75 7.85 18.91
N LEU A 327 6.30 7.07 17.91
CA LEU A 327 4.93 6.54 17.90
C LEU A 327 4.70 5.46 18.97
N LEU A 328 5.73 4.70 19.33
CA LEU A 328 5.67 3.72 20.41
C LEU A 328 5.85 4.34 21.80
N GLN A 329 6.58 5.46 21.92
CA GLN A 329 7.04 5.99 23.20
C GLN A 329 6.42 7.32 23.62
N ASP A 330 6.13 8.25 22.71
CA ASP A 330 5.77 9.62 23.05
C ASP A 330 4.26 9.85 23.17
N SER A 331 3.90 10.93 23.87
CA SER A 331 2.50 11.33 24.06
C SER A 331 1.86 11.85 22.76
N PRO A 332 0.61 11.48 22.45
CA PRO A 332 -0.14 12.03 21.32
C PRO A 332 -0.87 13.34 21.67
N ALA A 333 -0.69 13.91 22.88
CA ALA A 333 -1.47 15.04 23.38
C ALA A 333 -1.52 16.24 22.42
N ASP A 334 -0.38 16.61 21.82
CA ASP A 334 -0.27 17.72 20.87
C ASP A 334 -0.75 17.37 19.44
N ALA A 335 -0.90 16.08 19.14
CA ALA A 335 -1.36 15.57 17.85
C ALA A 335 -2.89 15.32 17.80
N VAL A 336 -3.57 15.28 18.96
CA VAL A 336 -5.02 15.09 19.03
C VAL A 336 -5.73 16.43 18.81
N HIS A 337 -6.23 16.64 17.59
CA HIS A 337 -7.06 17.79 17.25
C HIS A 337 -8.33 17.86 18.13
N PHE A 338 -8.78 19.09 18.42
CA PHE A 338 -9.93 19.42 19.27
C PHE A 338 -9.83 19.02 20.76
N SER A 339 -8.65 18.60 21.23
CA SER A 339 -8.42 18.27 22.64
C SER A 339 -8.81 19.41 23.59
N CYS A 340 -9.34 19.02 24.75
CA CYS A 340 -9.79 19.91 25.82
C CYS A 340 -8.75 20.09 26.92
N GLY A 341 -7.84 19.13 27.03
CA GLY A 341 -6.78 18.99 28.01
C GLY A 341 -6.19 17.59 27.90
N ALA A 342 -5.01 17.39 28.49
CA ALA A 342 -4.37 16.08 28.59
C ALA A 342 -3.66 15.95 29.94
N ALA A 343 -3.46 14.71 30.38
CA ALA A 343 -2.73 14.33 31.58
C ALA A 343 -1.77 13.19 31.22
N GLN A 344 -0.61 13.11 31.85
CA GLN A 344 0.42 12.11 31.55
C GLN A 344 0.97 11.53 32.84
N VAL A 345 1.03 10.20 32.96
CA VAL A 345 1.69 9.56 34.11
C VAL A 345 3.19 9.81 34.02
N ASP A 346 3.80 10.33 35.09
CA ASP A 346 5.25 10.53 35.16
C ASP A 346 5.99 9.23 34.83
N ARG A 347 6.79 9.27 33.77
CA ARG A 347 7.54 8.11 33.25
C ARG A 347 8.56 7.66 34.31
N PRO A 348 8.52 6.41 34.81
CA PRO A 348 9.60 5.88 35.63
C PRO A 348 10.89 5.86 34.81
N ALA A 349 12.02 6.24 35.42
CA ALA A 349 13.26 6.53 34.70
C ALA A 349 13.86 5.29 33.99
N GLY A 350 13.45 5.08 32.74
CA GLY A 350 13.93 4.01 31.86
C GLY A 350 13.46 4.24 30.41
N PRO A 351 14.32 4.03 29.40
CA PRO A 351 14.06 4.44 28.02
C PRO A 351 13.04 3.57 27.26
N GLU A 352 12.54 2.50 27.87
CA GLU A 352 11.70 1.49 27.21
C GLU A 352 10.21 1.59 27.58
N THR A 353 9.83 2.39 28.60
CA THR A 353 8.43 2.48 29.03
C THR A 353 7.64 3.48 28.17
N PRO A 354 6.52 3.08 27.53
CA PRO A 354 5.70 3.99 26.73
C PRO A 354 4.98 5.04 27.60
N ALA A 355 4.84 6.26 27.11
CA ALA A 355 4.14 7.32 27.84
C ALA A 355 2.64 7.01 27.92
N ARG A 356 2.09 6.98 29.14
CA ARG A 356 0.66 6.78 29.37
C ARG A 356 -0.05 8.13 29.51
N THR A 357 -0.90 8.43 28.52
CA THR A 357 -1.56 9.73 28.37
C THR A 357 -3.07 9.55 28.37
N LEU A 358 -3.77 10.37 29.15
CA LEU A 358 -5.22 10.56 29.04
C LEU A 358 -5.49 11.88 28.32
N VAL A 359 -6.20 11.85 27.19
CA VAL A 359 -6.63 13.05 26.46
C VAL A 359 -8.14 13.20 26.57
N ILE A 360 -8.59 14.42 26.81
CA ILE A 360 -10.01 14.78 26.92
C ILE A 360 -10.46 15.34 25.56
N THR A 361 -11.52 14.79 24.97
CA THR A 361 -12.02 15.15 23.63
C THR A 361 -13.56 15.34 23.60
N GLY A 362 -14.11 15.66 22.42
CA GLY A 362 -15.51 16.00 22.24
C GLY A 362 -15.82 17.50 22.36
N LEU A 363 -17.01 17.91 21.90
CA LEU A 363 -17.45 19.31 21.91
C LEU A 363 -17.58 19.85 23.35
N THR A 364 -18.27 19.09 24.20
CA THR A 364 -18.49 19.34 25.63
C THR A 364 -17.42 18.70 26.54
N CYS A 365 -16.35 18.20 25.94
CA CYS A 365 -15.23 17.57 26.65
C CYS A 365 -15.65 16.33 27.46
N THR A 366 -16.64 15.57 26.98
CA THR A 366 -17.19 14.36 27.61
C THR A 366 -16.39 13.09 27.35
N GLU A 367 -15.54 13.06 26.31
CA GLU A 367 -14.77 11.86 25.96
C GLU A 367 -13.43 11.85 26.72
N LEU A 368 -13.11 10.72 27.33
CA LEU A 368 -11.78 10.42 27.86
C LEU A 368 -11.16 9.29 27.05
N THR A 369 -10.03 9.55 26.38
CA THR A 369 -9.30 8.52 25.63
C THR A 369 -7.91 8.32 26.23
N SER A 370 -7.62 7.08 26.64
CA SER A 370 -6.31 6.67 27.13
C SER A 370 -5.43 6.15 25.99
N PHE A 371 -4.14 6.47 26.08
CA PHE A 371 -3.12 6.13 25.10
C PHE A 371 -1.86 5.59 25.78
N GLU A 372 -1.17 4.68 25.08
CA GLU A 372 0.13 4.14 25.45
C GLU A 372 1.08 4.33 24.26
N GLY A 373 2.01 5.28 24.38
CA GLY A 373 2.57 5.94 23.20
C GLY A 373 1.43 6.59 22.39
N TYR A 374 1.48 6.48 21.06
CA TYR A 374 0.37 6.92 20.20
C TYR A 374 -0.79 5.91 20.13
N ARG A 375 -0.64 4.67 20.63
CA ARG A 375 -1.67 3.62 20.53
C ARG A 375 -2.85 3.92 21.45
N GLN A 376 -4.04 4.02 20.88
CA GLN A 376 -5.30 4.16 21.61
C GLN A 376 -5.60 2.86 22.38
N LEU A 377 -5.88 2.95 23.68
CA LEU A 377 -6.22 1.81 24.53
C LEU A 377 -7.73 1.72 24.77
N VAL A 378 -8.32 2.74 25.38
CA VAL A 378 -9.74 2.79 25.74
C VAL A 378 -10.28 4.20 25.56
N THR A 379 -11.47 4.33 24.97
CA THR A 379 -12.27 5.56 25.02
C THR A 379 -13.48 5.32 25.93
N ARG A 380 -13.79 6.29 26.79
CA ARG A 380 -14.95 6.33 27.68
C ARG A 380 -15.69 7.64 27.49
N GLU A 381 -17.02 7.60 27.54
CA GLU A 381 -17.85 8.81 27.59
C GLU A 381 -18.26 9.09 29.05
N LEU A 382 -18.17 10.34 29.47
CA LEU A 382 -18.60 10.82 30.77
C LEU A 382 -20.09 11.21 30.74
N PRO A 383 -20.87 10.89 31.79
CA PRO A 383 -22.30 11.22 31.86
C PRO A 383 -22.58 12.71 32.18
N PHE A 384 -21.58 13.59 32.06
CA PHE A 384 -21.68 15.02 32.31
C PHE A 384 -20.55 15.78 31.58
N SER A 385 -20.75 17.07 31.32
CA SER A 385 -19.81 17.91 30.56
C SER A 385 -18.64 18.40 31.42
N LEU A 386 -17.45 18.43 30.83
CA LEU A 386 -16.25 19.08 31.40
C LEU A 386 -16.00 20.49 30.84
N ALA A 387 -16.63 20.82 29.70
CA ALA A 387 -16.64 22.17 29.14
C ALA A 387 -17.96 22.47 28.38
N PRO A 388 -18.37 23.74 28.24
CA PRO A 388 -17.92 24.87 29.05
C PRO A 388 -18.41 24.69 30.49
N VAL A 389 -17.55 24.92 31.48
CA VAL A 389 -17.90 24.76 32.90
C VAL A 389 -17.44 26.01 33.67
N THR A 390 -18.26 26.45 34.63
CA THR A 390 -18.00 27.62 35.46
C THR A 390 -17.74 27.19 36.90
N ALA A 391 -16.46 27.11 37.26
CA ALA A 391 -15.99 26.96 38.63
C ALA A 391 -15.44 28.28 39.18
N ARG A 392 -15.39 28.40 40.51
CA ARG A 392 -14.79 29.52 41.25
C ARG A 392 -13.84 29.02 42.33
N ASP A 393 -12.89 29.84 42.75
CA ASP A 393 -12.12 29.59 43.98
C ASP A 393 -12.95 29.90 45.24
N PRO A 394 -12.50 29.51 46.46
CA PRO A 394 -13.23 29.75 47.70
C PRO A 394 -13.59 31.23 47.92
N GLU A 395 -12.75 32.15 47.46
CA GLU A 395 -12.89 33.61 47.54
C GLU A 395 -13.87 34.17 46.47
N GLY A 396 -14.28 33.35 45.50
CA GLY A 396 -15.32 33.64 44.51
C GLY A 396 -14.80 34.09 43.13
N ARG A 397 -13.48 34.14 42.91
CA ARG A 397 -12.87 34.43 41.61
C ARG A 397 -13.13 33.28 40.65
N ARG A 398 -13.43 33.57 39.38
CA ARG A 398 -13.67 32.52 38.37
C ARG A 398 -12.37 31.80 38.02
N LEU A 399 -12.40 30.48 37.93
CA LEU A 399 -11.27 29.68 37.47
C LEU A 399 -11.18 29.67 35.94
N ALA A 400 -9.95 29.67 35.43
CA ALA A 400 -9.61 29.69 34.00
C ALA A 400 -9.16 28.30 33.51
N GLY A 401 -9.39 28.05 32.23
CA GLY A 401 -9.15 26.76 31.56
C GLY A 401 -10.36 26.34 30.70
N ARG A 402 -10.14 25.46 29.71
CA ARG A 402 -11.26 24.83 28.96
C ARG A 402 -11.93 23.74 29.82
N VAL A 403 -11.11 22.98 30.54
CA VAL A 403 -11.49 22.05 31.61
C VAL A 403 -10.83 22.51 32.90
N VAL A 404 -11.52 22.40 34.03
CA VAL A 404 -11.00 22.77 35.35
C VAL A 404 -10.67 21.49 36.13
N GLY A 405 -9.43 21.35 36.58
CA GLY A 405 -8.94 20.15 37.25
C GLY A 405 -7.47 20.22 37.63
N ALA A 406 -6.96 19.21 38.32
CA ALA A 406 -5.54 19.06 38.66
C ALA A 406 -5.13 17.57 38.68
N GLN A 407 -3.89 17.29 38.29
CA GLN A 407 -3.31 15.96 38.32
C GLN A 407 -2.49 15.74 39.61
N TYR A 408 -2.63 14.55 40.19
CA TYR A 408 -1.97 14.07 41.39
C TYR A 408 -1.37 12.69 41.11
N GLY A 409 -0.21 12.66 40.44
CA GLY A 409 0.43 11.43 39.99
C GLY A 409 -0.48 10.64 39.03
N PRO A 410 -0.90 9.40 39.35
CA PRO A 410 -1.76 8.60 38.47
C PRO A 410 -3.24 9.01 38.47
N ALA A 411 -3.67 9.91 39.36
CA ALA A 411 -5.04 10.40 39.45
C ALA A 411 -5.19 11.79 38.83
N LEU A 412 -6.24 12.00 38.04
CA LEU A 412 -6.63 13.31 37.48
C LEU A 412 -8.00 13.69 38.04
N VAL A 413 -8.07 14.75 38.83
CA VAL A 413 -9.32 15.24 39.40
C VAL A 413 -9.88 16.36 38.53
N LEU A 414 -11.12 16.19 38.07
CA LEU A 414 -11.81 17.04 37.10
C LEU A 414 -13.12 17.56 37.70
N ALA A 415 -13.46 18.81 37.39
CA ALA A 415 -14.75 19.41 37.71
C ALA A 415 -15.65 19.44 36.47
N GLY A 416 -16.92 19.13 36.66
CA GLY A 416 -17.91 19.09 35.58
C GLY A 416 -19.32 19.42 36.05
N SER A 417 -20.28 19.35 35.13
CA SER A 417 -21.70 19.50 35.42
C SER A 417 -22.60 18.89 34.34
N ASP A 418 -23.82 18.50 34.73
CA ASP A 418 -24.94 18.23 33.83
C ASP A 418 -25.99 19.37 33.85
N ARG A 419 -25.70 20.49 34.53
CA ARG A 419 -26.61 21.62 34.72
C ARG A 419 -26.62 22.58 33.52
N VAL A 420 -27.83 23.07 33.19
CA VAL A 420 -28.08 24.05 32.11
C VAL A 420 -27.34 25.37 32.29
N ASP A 421 -27.06 25.80 33.53
CA ASP A 421 -26.31 27.03 33.82
C ASP A 421 -24.78 26.84 33.77
N ASN A 422 -24.30 25.61 33.50
CA ASN A 422 -22.90 25.23 33.44
C ASN A 422 -22.12 25.49 34.75
N GLY A 423 -22.80 25.69 35.87
CA GLY A 423 -22.16 25.86 37.18
C GLY A 423 -21.64 24.52 37.68
N ALA A 424 -20.33 24.38 37.86
CA ALA A 424 -19.72 23.14 38.34
C ALA A 424 -20.34 22.71 39.68
N ASP A 425 -20.86 21.49 39.76
CA ASP A 425 -21.54 20.94 40.95
C ASP A 425 -20.99 19.57 41.39
N GLN A 426 -20.16 18.95 40.55
CA GLN A 426 -19.55 17.64 40.77
C GLN A 426 -18.05 17.61 40.42
N LEU A 427 -17.34 16.71 41.11
CA LEU A 427 -15.96 16.32 40.91
C LEU A 427 -15.88 14.82 40.58
N LEU A 428 -14.92 14.49 39.73
CA LEU A 428 -14.59 13.11 39.36
C LEU A 428 -13.07 12.97 39.35
N ALA A 429 -12.55 11.94 40.01
CA ALA A 429 -11.19 11.49 39.78
C ALA A 429 -11.18 10.33 38.80
N VAL A 430 -10.31 10.42 37.80
CA VAL A 430 -10.04 9.33 36.86
C VAL A 430 -8.58 8.90 36.90
N ALA A 431 -8.33 7.60 36.72
CA ALA A 431 -6.98 7.10 36.51
C ALA A 431 -6.46 7.54 35.13
N VAL A 432 -5.30 8.18 35.09
CA VAL A 432 -4.65 8.64 33.84
C VAL A 432 -4.25 7.46 32.95
N ALA A 433 -4.08 6.26 33.51
CA ALA A 433 -3.67 5.06 32.79
C ALA A 433 -4.74 4.48 31.84
N ASP A 434 -6.04 4.59 32.18
CA ASP A 434 -7.13 3.91 31.45
C ASP A 434 -8.49 4.64 31.47
N GLY A 435 -8.56 5.83 32.07
CA GLY A 435 -9.77 6.62 32.23
C GLY A 435 -10.79 6.06 33.22
N THR A 436 -10.45 5.06 34.05
CA THR A 436 -11.38 4.54 35.07
C THR A 436 -11.77 5.61 36.09
N GLU A 437 -13.05 5.70 36.41
CA GLU A 437 -13.55 6.43 37.58
C GLU A 437 -13.02 5.80 38.86
N GLN A 438 -12.20 6.55 39.61
CA GLN A 438 -11.67 6.14 40.91
C GLN A 438 -12.62 6.52 42.04
N TRP A 439 -13.14 7.74 41.99
CA TRP A 439 -14.16 8.26 42.90
C TRP A 439 -14.88 9.45 42.27
N ARG A 440 -16.11 9.70 42.72
CA ARG A 440 -16.92 10.87 42.34
C ARG A 440 -17.53 11.50 43.58
N TRP A 441 -17.70 12.82 43.54
CA TRP A 441 -18.23 13.62 44.63
C TRP A 441 -19.10 14.76 44.08
N SER A 442 -20.18 15.11 44.76
CA SER A 442 -21.05 16.22 44.35
C SER A 442 -21.53 17.02 45.55
N CYS A 443 -21.85 18.30 45.34
CA CYS A 443 -22.50 19.09 46.39
C CYS A 443 -23.89 18.51 46.73
N PRO A 444 -24.29 18.53 48.02
CA PRO A 444 -25.70 18.45 48.40
C PRO A 444 -26.54 19.47 47.61
N ASP A 445 -27.76 19.06 47.27
CA ASP A 445 -28.70 19.81 46.42
C ASP A 445 -28.13 20.24 45.05
N ARG A 446 -27.07 19.60 44.55
CA ARG A 446 -26.35 19.94 43.30
C ARG A 446 -25.93 21.42 43.21
N ARG A 447 -25.67 22.08 44.34
CA ARG A 447 -25.30 23.51 44.35
C ARG A 447 -23.93 23.74 43.67
N PRO A 448 -23.68 24.90 43.03
CA PRO A 448 -22.38 25.18 42.46
C PRO A 448 -21.28 25.18 43.53
N LEU A 449 -20.23 24.41 43.30
CA LEU A 449 -19.07 24.29 44.18
C LEU A 449 -18.05 25.42 43.96
N ARG A 450 -17.22 25.66 44.99
CA ARG A 450 -15.95 26.39 44.88
C ARG A 450 -14.78 25.41 45.07
N LEU A 451 -13.69 25.61 44.34
CA LEU A 451 -12.56 24.66 44.22
C LEU A 451 -11.22 25.32 44.56
N ARG A 452 -10.36 24.59 45.26
CA ARG A 452 -8.92 24.84 45.28
C ARG A 452 -8.16 23.52 45.34
N PHE A 453 -7.20 23.34 44.45
CA PHE A 453 -6.34 22.17 44.38
C PHE A 453 -5.03 22.51 45.11
N THR A 454 -4.75 21.92 46.27
CA THR A 454 -3.50 22.15 47.03
C THR A 454 -2.52 21.00 46.86
N GLY A 455 -1.22 21.28 47.02
CA GLY A 455 -0.15 20.29 46.84
C GLY A 455 -0.06 19.73 45.42
N VAL A 456 -0.33 20.56 44.40
CA VAL A 456 -0.30 20.16 42.98
C VAL A 456 1.17 20.09 42.51
N PRO A 457 1.64 18.96 41.92
CA PRO A 457 3.04 18.81 41.49
C PRO A 457 3.52 19.85 40.47
N GLY A 458 2.60 20.40 39.66
CA GLY A 458 2.88 21.47 38.69
C GLY A 458 3.09 22.87 39.29
N GLY A 459 3.00 23.04 40.62
CA GLY A 459 3.23 24.31 41.31
C GLY A 459 1.98 25.19 41.46
N ASP A 460 2.22 26.48 41.74
CA ASP A 460 1.17 27.49 41.89
C ASP A 460 0.66 27.99 40.52
N ALA A 461 -0.64 27.84 40.27
CA ALA A 461 -1.36 28.40 39.13
C ALA A 461 -2.73 28.90 39.64
N PRO A 462 -2.78 30.04 40.34
CA PRO A 462 -3.94 30.46 41.13
C PRO A 462 -5.18 30.74 40.28
N GLU A 463 -5.00 31.11 39.00
CA GLU A 463 -6.08 31.27 38.03
C GLU A 463 -6.74 29.94 37.62
N ARG A 464 -6.01 28.81 37.72
CA ARG A 464 -6.56 27.45 37.61
C ARG A 464 -7.03 26.89 38.96
N GLY A 465 -6.86 27.66 40.03
CA GLY A 465 -7.15 27.24 41.40
C GLY A 465 -6.08 26.32 42.00
N HIS A 466 -4.90 26.20 41.38
CA HIS A 466 -3.79 25.37 41.86
C HIS A 466 -2.94 26.15 42.86
N VAL A 467 -2.59 25.48 43.95
CA VAL A 467 -1.62 25.93 44.95
C VAL A 467 -0.61 24.81 45.15
N GLY A 468 0.66 25.05 44.85
CA GLY A 468 1.75 24.09 45.02
C GLY A 468 2.09 23.85 46.49
N ALA A 469 1.89 24.86 47.34
CA ALA A 469 2.14 24.77 48.77
C ALA A 469 1.13 23.87 49.51
N GLY A 470 1.64 23.12 50.50
CA GLY A 470 0.84 22.29 51.42
C GLY A 470 0.69 20.83 50.98
N ARG A 471 -0.16 20.09 51.69
CA ARG A 471 -0.45 18.68 51.39
C ARG A 471 -1.37 18.57 50.16
N ALA A 472 -1.15 17.53 49.36
CA ALA A 472 -2.03 17.14 48.26
C ALA A 472 -3.46 16.94 48.76
N ALA A 473 -4.38 17.82 48.35
CA ALA A 473 -5.79 17.79 48.73
C ALA A 473 -6.64 18.62 47.74
N VAL A 474 -7.89 18.21 47.55
CA VAL A 474 -8.89 18.99 46.83
C VAL A 474 -9.82 19.64 47.84
N VAL A 475 -9.73 20.96 47.96
CA VAL A 475 -10.56 21.78 48.84
C VAL A 475 -11.83 22.17 48.09
N VAL A 476 -12.98 21.79 48.63
CA VAL A 476 -14.29 21.99 47.99
C VAL A 476 -15.25 22.67 48.95
N THR A 477 -15.91 23.73 48.50
CA THR A 477 -16.89 24.46 49.32
C THR A 477 -18.29 24.39 48.68
N CYS A 478 -19.26 23.84 49.41
CA CYS A 478 -20.69 23.88 49.06
C CYS A 478 -21.42 24.81 50.02
N ALA A 479 -21.93 25.94 49.53
CA ALA A 479 -22.40 27.06 50.36
C ALA A 479 -21.33 27.43 51.40
N ASP A 480 -21.59 27.20 52.69
CA ASP A 480 -20.69 27.54 53.80
C ASP A 480 -19.86 26.33 54.31
N ARG A 481 -20.06 25.14 53.73
CA ARG A 481 -19.37 23.91 54.14
C ARG A 481 -18.12 23.65 53.30
N VAL A 482 -16.95 23.92 53.89
CA VAL A 482 -15.64 23.52 53.33
C VAL A 482 -15.38 22.05 53.65
N THR A 483 -14.97 21.27 52.65
CA THR A 483 -14.50 19.89 52.77
C THR A 483 -13.12 19.77 52.13
N ARG A 484 -12.21 19.01 52.75
CA ARG A 484 -10.94 18.59 52.12
C ARG A 484 -11.07 17.14 51.70
N LEU A 485 -10.82 16.86 50.42
CA LEU A 485 -10.80 15.51 49.85
C LEU A 485 -9.37 15.08 49.55
N ASP A 486 -9.06 13.83 49.84
CA ASP A 486 -7.87 13.15 49.36
C ASP A 486 -8.00 12.94 47.83
N PRO A 487 -7.01 13.34 47.00
CA PRO A 487 -7.16 13.32 45.55
C PRO A 487 -7.17 11.91 44.95
N ALA A 488 -6.58 10.91 45.62
CA ALA A 488 -6.49 9.54 45.13
C ALA A 488 -7.70 8.69 45.53
N THR A 489 -8.35 9.01 46.66
CA THR A 489 -9.40 8.17 47.26
C THR A 489 -10.76 8.86 47.44
N GLY A 490 -10.84 10.20 47.33
CA GLY A 490 -12.04 10.97 47.62
C GLY A 490 -12.42 11.01 49.10
N ALA A 491 -11.61 10.38 49.97
CA ALA A 491 -11.84 10.34 51.40
C ALA A 491 -11.71 11.74 52.02
N ARG A 492 -12.50 12.03 53.07
CA ARG A 492 -12.40 13.32 53.77
C ARG A 492 -11.14 13.37 54.63
N LEU A 493 -10.26 14.31 54.31
CA LEU A 493 -9.11 14.64 55.14
C LEU A 493 -9.57 15.45 56.37
N ARG A 494 -8.89 15.24 57.50
CA ARG A 494 -9.08 16.00 58.75
C ARG A 494 -8.19 17.25 58.75
#